data_AF-A0A2V5WCU6-F1
#
_entry.id   AF-A0A2V5WCU6-F1
#
_cell.length_a   1.000
_cell.length_b   1.000
_cell.length_c   1.000
_cell.angle_alpha   90.00
_cell.angle_beta   90.00
_cell.angle_gamma   90.00
#
_symmetry.space_group_name_H-M   'P 1'
#
loop_
_entity.id
_entity.type
_entity.pdbx_description
1 polymer ?
#
loop_
_entity_poly.entity_id
_entity_poly.type
_entity_poly.pdbx_seq_one_letter_code
_entity_poly.pdbx_strand_id
1 'polypeptide(L)'
;MALPLQLATHRKTMRLLTLFLALLITRVALAESKDAGKALNEFFEAEWNYEMEQSPVRASSMGDRRWNDRWGDQSLEAIHKREEHAIAALERLKKFDRTQLSAADQLNYDLFKKDLEQDIEGAKFRSYLMPINQRGGIQTSDELG
;
A
#
# COMPACT_ATOMS: atom_id res chain seq x y z
N MET A 1 35.84 -11.77 59.34
CA MET A 1 34.52 -11.36 58.82
C MET A 1 34.73 -10.52 57.56
N ALA A 2 34.54 -11.09 56.38
CA ALA A 2 34.60 -10.33 55.12
C ALA A 2 33.67 -10.98 54.09
N LEU A 3 32.49 -10.39 53.85
CA LEU A 3 31.65 -10.65 52.68
C LEU A 3 30.65 -9.50 52.47
N PRO A 4 31.02 -8.42 51.75
CA PRO A 4 30.04 -7.57 51.09
C PRO A 4 30.22 -7.47 49.56
N LEU A 5 31.20 -8.16 48.95
CA LEU A 5 31.52 -7.95 47.52
C LEU A 5 30.67 -8.74 46.50
N GLN A 6 30.00 -9.83 46.89
CA GLN A 6 29.27 -10.70 45.93
C GLN A 6 27.89 -10.17 45.52
N LEU A 7 27.20 -9.38 46.35
CA LEU A 7 25.87 -8.86 46.01
C LEU A 7 25.91 -7.79 44.90
N ALA A 8 27.01 -7.05 44.79
CA ALA A 8 27.17 -5.98 43.81
C ALA A 8 27.44 -6.50 42.39
N THR A 9 28.11 -7.64 42.25
CA THR A 9 28.40 -8.28 40.95
C THR A 9 27.15 -8.91 40.36
N HIS A 10 26.32 -9.59 41.16
CA HIS A 10 25.03 -10.15 40.72
C HIS A 10 24.03 -9.09 40.22
N ARG A 11 24.00 -7.91 40.84
CA ARG A 11 23.16 -6.79 40.35
C ARG A 11 23.65 -6.21 39.02
N LYS A 12 24.96 -6.23 38.76
CA LYS A 12 25.55 -5.73 37.50
C LYS A 12 25.34 -6.73 36.36
N THR A 13 25.54 -8.02 36.58
CA THR A 13 25.28 -9.07 35.58
C THR A 13 23.80 -9.18 35.23
N MET A 14 22.90 -9.08 36.22
CA MET A 14 21.47 -9.09 35.97
C MET A 14 21.01 -7.86 35.15
N ARG A 15 21.60 -6.67 35.40
CA ARG A 15 21.36 -5.46 34.60
C ARG A 15 21.86 -5.59 33.16
N LEU A 16 23.07 -6.14 32.94
CA LEU A 16 23.58 -6.41 31.60
C LEU A 16 22.70 -7.39 30.83
N LEU A 17 22.20 -8.44 31.50
CA LEU A 17 21.32 -9.43 30.88
C LEU A 17 19.97 -8.81 30.44
N THR A 18 19.37 -7.96 31.27
CA THR A 18 18.15 -7.21 30.90
C THR A 18 18.38 -6.21 29.76
N LEU A 19 19.52 -5.52 29.73
CA LEU A 19 19.85 -4.62 28.62
C LEU A 19 20.06 -5.39 27.31
N PHE A 20 20.70 -6.56 27.38
CA PHE A 20 20.89 -7.44 26.23
C PHE A 20 19.56 -7.99 25.71
N LEU A 21 18.66 -8.41 26.62
CA LEU A 21 17.33 -8.88 26.27
C LEU A 21 16.46 -7.76 25.68
N ALA A 22 16.48 -6.55 26.23
CA ALA A 22 15.77 -5.40 25.69
C ALA A 22 16.29 -5.02 24.28
N LEU A 23 17.59 -5.12 24.06
CA LEU A 23 18.20 -4.87 22.75
C LEU A 23 17.79 -5.94 21.71
N LEU A 24 17.71 -7.20 22.13
CA LEU A 24 17.20 -8.31 21.32
C LEU A 24 15.74 -8.10 20.90
N ILE A 25 14.87 -7.75 21.86
CA ILE A 25 13.43 -7.51 21.58
C ILE A 25 13.27 -6.36 20.57
N THR A 26 14.01 -5.27 20.75
CA THR A 26 13.95 -4.11 19.84
C THR A 26 14.42 -4.47 18.42
N ARG A 27 15.44 -5.32 18.29
CA ARG A 27 15.97 -5.77 16.98
C ARG A 27 14.97 -6.65 16.23
N VAL A 28 14.28 -7.55 16.93
CA VAL A 28 13.27 -8.45 16.34
C VAL A 28 12.07 -7.65 15.85
N ALA A 29 11.54 -6.74 16.67
CA ALA A 29 10.41 -5.89 16.28
C ALA A 29 10.72 -5.01 15.06
N LEU A 30 11.94 -4.47 14.97
CA LEU A 30 12.36 -3.66 13.82
C LEU A 30 12.49 -4.49 12.53
N ALA A 31 12.92 -5.75 12.63
CA ALA A 31 13.02 -6.66 11.49
C ALA A 31 11.63 -7.07 10.98
N GLU A 32 10.70 -7.39 11.87
CA GLU A 32 9.29 -7.69 11.54
C GLU A 32 8.62 -6.50 10.85
N SER A 33 8.80 -5.29 11.38
CA SER A 33 8.25 -4.07 10.77
C SER A 33 8.80 -3.80 9.37
N LYS A 34 10.11 -4.07 9.15
CA LYS A 34 10.73 -3.92 7.83
C LYS A 34 10.17 -4.93 6.82
N ASP A 35 9.92 -6.17 7.25
CA ASP A 35 9.37 -7.21 6.37
C ASP A 35 7.90 -6.93 6.02
N ALA A 36 7.10 -6.54 7.01
CA ALA A 36 5.71 -6.11 6.80
C ALA A 36 5.61 -4.91 5.85
N GLY A 37 6.48 -3.91 6.03
CA GLY A 37 6.57 -2.76 5.12
C GLY A 37 7.00 -3.16 3.70
N LYS A 38 7.94 -4.10 3.55
CA LYS A 38 8.33 -4.61 2.22
C LYS A 38 7.16 -5.28 1.51
N ALA A 39 6.45 -6.17 2.19
CA ALA A 39 5.30 -6.88 1.64
C ALA A 39 4.17 -5.91 1.23
N LEU A 40 3.92 -4.85 2.02
CA LEU A 40 2.94 -3.82 1.67
C LEU A 40 3.36 -3.04 0.42
N ASN A 41 4.64 -2.67 0.31
CA ASN A 41 5.14 -1.95 -0.86
C ASN A 41 5.10 -2.81 -2.13
N GLU A 42 5.39 -4.11 -2.06
CA GLU A 42 5.21 -5.06 -3.17
C GLU A 42 3.74 -5.14 -3.61
N PHE A 43 2.81 -5.09 -2.66
CA PHE A 43 1.39 -5.01 -2.97
C PHE A 43 1.05 -3.70 -3.71
N PHE A 44 1.52 -2.55 -3.23
CA PHE A 44 1.31 -1.27 -3.93
C PHE A 44 1.92 -1.26 -5.33
N GLU A 45 3.09 -1.84 -5.52
CA GLU A 45 3.71 -1.96 -6.84
C GLU A 45 2.85 -2.82 -7.79
N ALA A 46 2.26 -3.90 -7.29
CA ALA A 46 1.35 -4.73 -8.08
C ALA A 46 0.08 -3.96 -8.48
N GLU A 47 -0.52 -3.21 -7.55
CA GLU A 47 -1.72 -2.40 -7.83
C GLU A 47 -1.42 -1.25 -8.79
N TRP A 48 -0.26 -0.59 -8.65
CA TRP A 48 0.21 0.42 -9.58
C TRP A 48 0.36 -0.13 -11.00
N ASN A 49 1.00 -1.30 -11.14
CA ASN A 49 1.16 -1.95 -12.44
C ASN A 49 -0.19 -2.31 -13.07
N TYR A 50 -1.14 -2.82 -12.27
CA TYR A 50 -2.50 -3.08 -12.73
C TYR A 50 -3.19 -1.80 -13.22
N GLU A 51 -3.12 -0.72 -12.44
CA GLU A 51 -3.74 0.57 -12.80
C GLU A 51 -3.19 1.13 -14.11
N MET A 52 -1.87 1.06 -14.30
CA MET A 52 -1.21 1.52 -15.52
C MET A 52 -1.59 0.67 -16.73
N GLU A 53 -1.71 -0.65 -16.58
CA GLU A 53 -2.21 -1.54 -17.63
C GLU A 53 -3.67 -1.23 -18.00
N GLN A 54 -4.53 -0.97 -17.00
CA GLN A 54 -5.93 -0.64 -17.21
C GLN A 54 -6.15 0.78 -17.75
N SER A 55 -5.16 1.67 -17.60
CA SER A 55 -5.21 3.06 -18.04
C SER A 55 -4.00 3.44 -18.93
N PRO A 56 -3.87 2.88 -20.15
CA PRO A 56 -2.70 3.10 -21.02
C PRO A 56 -2.39 4.58 -21.33
N VAL A 57 -3.43 5.40 -21.46
CA VAL A 57 -3.31 6.85 -21.65
C VAL A 57 -2.67 7.53 -20.43
N ARG A 58 -3.11 7.16 -19.23
CA ARG A 58 -2.53 7.66 -17.97
C ARG A 58 -1.08 7.22 -17.84
N ALA A 59 -0.80 5.94 -18.09
CA ALA A 59 0.55 5.40 -18.08
C ALA A 59 1.48 6.20 -19.01
N SER A 60 1.03 6.44 -20.24
CA SER A 60 1.78 7.22 -21.23
C SER A 60 2.01 8.68 -20.79
N SER A 61 1.02 9.31 -20.16
CA SER A 61 1.13 10.69 -19.63
C SER A 61 2.13 10.80 -18.47
N MET A 62 2.35 9.70 -17.73
CA MET A 62 3.32 9.61 -16.64
C MET A 62 4.71 9.14 -17.10
N GLY A 63 4.90 8.92 -18.41
CA GLY A 63 6.17 8.48 -19.00
C GLY A 63 6.33 6.96 -19.10
N ASP A 64 5.34 6.17 -18.66
CA ASP A 64 5.34 4.72 -18.82
C ASP A 64 4.82 4.33 -20.21
N ARG A 65 5.74 3.82 -21.03
CA ARG A 65 5.49 3.51 -22.45
C ARG A 65 5.09 2.05 -22.69
N ARG A 66 4.94 1.21 -21.64
CA ARG A 66 4.67 -0.24 -21.78
C ARG A 66 3.37 -0.59 -22.53
N TRP A 67 2.41 0.34 -22.59
CA TRP A 67 1.09 0.16 -23.24
C TRP A 67 0.75 1.28 -24.22
N ASN A 68 1.75 1.97 -24.75
CA ASN A 68 1.56 3.14 -25.61
C ASN A 68 0.90 2.83 -26.98
N ASP A 69 0.64 1.56 -27.26
CA ASP A 69 -0.04 1.04 -28.44
C ASP A 69 -1.53 0.72 -28.19
N ARG A 70 -2.05 1.00 -26.98
CA ARG A 70 -3.40 0.61 -26.55
C ARG A 70 -4.26 1.77 -26.08
N TRP A 71 -5.56 1.60 -26.25
CA TRP A 71 -6.59 2.36 -25.54
C TRP A 71 -7.12 1.55 -24.37
N GLY A 72 -7.59 2.22 -23.31
CA GLY A 72 -8.25 1.53 -22.19
C GLY A 72 -9.60 0.96 -22.61
N ASP A 73 -9.91 -0.27 -22.18
CA ASP A 73 -11.18 -0.93 -22.49
C ASP A 73 -12.34 -0.31 -21.69
N GLN A 74 -13.25 0.37 -22.40
CA GLN A 74 -14.44 1.03 -21.85
C GLN A 74 -15.72 0.19 -21.97
N SER A 75 -15.62 -1.10 -22.28
CA SER A 75 -16.77 -2.00 -22.23
C SER A 75 -17.31 -2.14 -20.81
N LEU A 76 -18.61 -2.41 -20.68
CA LEU A 76 -19.24 -2.67 -19.37
C LEU A 76 -18.59 -3.84 -18.64
N GLU A 77 -18.15 -4.86 -19.37
CA GLU A 77 -17.43 -6.00 -18.80
C GLU A 77 -16.11 -5.56 -18.15
N ALA A 78 -15.29 -4.77 -18.87
CA ALA A 78 -14.02 -4.29 -18.33
C ALA A 78 -14.21 -3.32 -17.16
N ILE A 79 -15.25 -2.48 -17.20
CA ILE A 79 -15.62 -1.60 -16.09
C ILE A 79 -15.96 -2.43 -14.84
N HIS A 80 -16.87 -3.41 -14.95
CA HIS A 80 -17.23 -4.26 -13.81
C HIS A 80 -16.02 -5.06 -13.29
N LYS A 81 -15.14 -5.55 -14.17
CA LYS A 81 -13.90 -6.22 -13.74
C LYS A 81 -13.00 -5.31 -12.91
N ARG A 82 -12.90 -4.03 -13.24
CA ARG A 82 -12.13 -3.04 -12.44
C ARG A 82 -12.81 -2.76 -11.10
N GLU A 83 -14.14 -2.68 -11.06
CA GLU A 83 -14.90 -2.53 -9.81
C GLU A 83 -14.70 -3.75 -8.89
N GLU A 84 -14.78 -4.97 -9.44
CA GLU A 84 -14.50 -6.22 -8.73
C GLU A 84 -13.05 -6.29 -8.23
N HIS A 85 -12.09 -5.83 -9.06
CA HIS A 85 -10.68 -5.74 -8.68
C HIS A 85 -10.48 -4.82 -7.48
N ALA A 86 -11.12 -3.64 -7.43
CA ALA A 86 -11.02 -2.73 -6.30
C ALA A 86 -11.51 -3.38 -4.98
N ILE A 87 -12.60 -4.15 -5.04
CA ILE A 87 -13.09 -4.93 -3.89
C ILE A 87 -12.05 -5.97 -3.47
N ALA A 88 -11.49 -6.73 -4.41
CA ALA A 88 -10.49 -7.73 -4.13
C ALA A 88 -9.19 -7.13 -3.56
N ALA A 89 -8.77 -5.96 -4.06
CA ALA A 89 -7.63 -5.20 -3.57
C ALA A 89 -7.85 -4.73 -2.13
N LEU A 90 -9.04 -4.22 -1.80
CA LEU A 90 -9.38 -3.83 -0.44
C LEU A 90 -9.35 -5.02 0.53
N GLU A 91 -9.87 -6.17 0.11
CA GLU A 91 -9.83 -7.39 0.92
C GLU A 91 -8.40 -7.94 1.08
N ARG A 92 -7.52 -7.75 0.09
CA ARG A 92 -6.08 -8.06 0.22
C ARG A 92 -5.39 -7.08 1.17
N LEU A 93 -5.67 -5.78 1.04
CA LEU A 93 -5.10 -4.75 1.89
C LEU A 93 -5.45 -4.98 3.37
N LYS A 94 -6.70 -5.37 3.68
CA LYS A 94 -7.13 -5.66 5.06
C LYS A 94 -6.38 -6.81 5.74
N LYS A 95 -5.62 -7.64 5.00
CA LYS A 95 -4.81 -8.73 5.55
C LYS A 95 -3.47 -8.26 6.13
N PHE A 96 -3.01 -7.06 5.77
CA PHE A 96 -1.81 -6.48 6.40
C PHE A 96 -2.14 -6.03 7.82
N ASP A 97 -1.35 -6.48 8.80
CA ASP A 97 -1.45 -5.99 10.16
C ASP A 97 -0.87 -4.58 10.25
N ARG A 98 -1.76 -3.58 10.29
CA ARG A 98 -1.41 -2.17 10.38
C ARG A 98 -0.51 -1.86 11.59
N THR A 99 -0.59 -2.63 12.68
CA THR A 99 0.22 -2.39 13.89
C THR A 99 1.69 -2.77 13.73
N GLN A 100 2.02 -3.61 12.76
CA GLN A 100 3.40 -4.00 12.43
C GLN A 100 4.08 -3.01 11.47
N LEU A 101 3.32 -2.10 10.87
CA LEU A 101 3.84 -1.15 9.89
C LEU A 101 4.55 0.03 10.53
N SER A 102 5.53 0.60 9.82
CA SER A 102 6.12 1.89 10.18
C SER A 102 5.07 3.01 10.13
N ALA A 103 5.31 4.14 10.80
CA ALA A 103 4.34 5.25 10.78
C ALA A 103 4.05 5.78 9.36
N ALA A 104 5.06 5.78 8.48
CA ALA A 104 4.88 6.17 7.08
C ALA A 104 4.05 5.13 6.31
N ASP A 105 4.33 3.84 6.51
CA ASP A 105 3.56 2.77 5.86
C ASP A 105 2.11 2.70 6.37
N GLN A 106 1.86 3.02 7.64
CA GLN A 106 0.50 3.15 8.18
C GLN A 106 -0.28 4.26 7.49
N LEU A 107 0.35 5.40 7.21
CA LEU A 107 -0.29 6.49 6.47
C LEU A 107 -0.58 6.06 5.02
N ASN A 108 0.38 5.44 4.34
CA ASN A 108 0.18 4.95 2.97
C ASN A 108 -0.93 3.91 2.90
N TYR A 109 -0.99 2.99 3.88
CA TYR A 109 -2.07 2.03 4.05
C TYR A 109 -3.43 2.74 4.18
N ASP A 110 -3.54 3.74 5.05
CA ASP A 110 -4.80 4.43 5.33
C ASP A 110 -5.29 5.23 4.10
N LEU A 111 -4.37 5.87 3.38
CA LEU A 111 -4.68 6.61 2.15
C LEU A 111 -5.15 5.65 1.05
N PHE A 112 -4.40 4.58 0.78
CA PHE A 112 -4.78 3.62 -0.24
C PHE A 112 -6.10 2.91 0.08
N LYS A 113 -6.33 2.60 1.36
CA LYS A 113 -7.62 2.06 1.83
C LYS A 113 -8.76 3.02 1.51
N LYS A 114 -8.58 4.31 1.80
CA LYS A 114 -9.58 5.33 1.53
C LYS A 114 -9.86 5.45 0.03
N ASP A 115 -8.84 5.45 -0.81
CA ASP A 115 -8.99 5.53 -2.26
C ASP A 115 -9.82 4.35 -2.79
N LEU A 116 -9.51 3.12 -2.36
CA LEU A 116 -10.30 1.93 -2.71
C LEU A 116 -11.75 2.00 -2.22
N GLU A 117 -11.97 2.45 -0.97
CA GLU A 117 -13.32 2.61 -0.43
C GLU A 117 -14.13 3.65 -1.23
N GLN A 118 -13.48 4.74 -1.67
CA GLN A 118 -14.09 5.75 -2.51
C GLN A 118 -14.42 5.23 -3.91
N ASP A 119 -13.55 4.43 -4.52
CA ASP A 119 -13.81 3.81 -5.82
C ASP A 119 -15.01 2.84 -5.74
N ILE A 120 -15.03 1.99 -4.71
CA ILE A 120 -16.13 1.02 -4.47
C ILE A 120 -17.45 1.74 -4.19
N GLU A 121 -17.44 2.78 -3.36
CA GLU A 121 -18.64 3.58 -3.11
C GLU A 121 -19.09 4.33 -4.37
N GLY A 122 -18.13 4.88 -5.11
CA GLY A 122 -18.31 5.63 -6.35
C GLY A 122 -19.00 4.83 -7.46
N ALA A 123 -18.70 3.53 -7.57
CA ALA A 123 -19.28 2.63 -8.55
C ALA A 123 -20.83 2.64 -8.56
N LYS A 124 -21.46 2.85 -7.40
CA LYS A 124 -22.93 2.94 -7.26
C LYS A 124 -23.56 4.05 -8.09
N PHE A 125 -22.81 5.12 -8.36
CA PHE A 125 -23.27 6.27 -9.14
C PHE A 125 -23.12 6.07 -10.65
N ARG A 126 -22.49 4.98 -11.10
CA ARG A 126 -22.37 4.59 -12.51
C ARG A 126 -21.84 5.73 -13.40
N SER A 127 -20.74 6.35 -12.97
CA SER A 127 -20.11 7.48 -13.67
C SER A 127 -19.80 7.18 -15.14
N TYR A 128 -19.60 5.91 -15.50
CA TYR A 128 -19.42 5.44 -16.87
C TYR A 128 -20.63 5.73 -17.80
N LEU A 129 -21.82 6.01 -17.26
CA LEU A 129 -22.99 6.45 -18.04
C LEU A 129 -22.91 7.94 -18.43
N MET A 130 -21.91 8.67 -17.93
CA MET A 130 -21.62 10.05 -18.26
C MET A 130 -20.17 10.18 -18.79
N PRO A 131 -19.85 9.57 -19.95
CA PRO A 131 -18.49 9.53 -20.49
C PRO A 131 -17.97 10.89 -20.98
N ILE A 132 -18.84 11.89 -21.06
CA ILE A 132 -18.56 13.26 -21.48
C ILE A 132 -19.25 14.21 -20.51
N ASN A 133 -18.51 15.21 -20.02
CA ASN A 133 -19.05 16.32 -19.25
C ASN A 133 -18.22 17.60 -19.49
N GLN A 134 -18.58 18.69 -18.82
CA GLN A 134 -17.91 20.00 -18.96
C GLN A 134 -16.45 20.01 -18.48
N ARG A 135 -16.00 19.01 -17.73
CA ARG A 135 -14.64 18.88 -17.20
C ARG A 135 -13.76 17.93 -17.99
N GLY A 136 -14.32 17.13 -18.91
CA GLY A 136 -13.53 16.16 -19.68
C GLY A 136 -14.36 15.06 -20.32
N GLY A 137 -13.66 14.09 -20.90
CA GLY A 137 -14.24 12.95 -21.62
C GLY A 137 -13.37 12.59 -22.82
N ILE A 138 -13.84 11.68 -23.66
CA ILE A 138 -13.07 11.22 -24.83
C ILE A 138 -12.68 12.38 -25.77
N GLN A 139 -13.49 13.45 -25.79
CA GLN A 139 -13.28 14.63 -26.62
C GLN A 139 -12.04 15.46 -26.27
N THR A 140 -11.40 15.24 -25.11
CA THR A 140 -10.14 15.92 -24.73
C THR A 140 -8.90 15.07 -25.00
N SER A 141 -9.04 13.92 -25.68
CA SER A 141 -7.92 13.00 -25.91
C SER A 141 -6.95 13.49 -26.97
N ASP A 142 -7.32 14.49 -27.76
CA ASP A 142 -6.43 15.19 -28.69
C ASP A 142 -5.37 16.04 -27.97
N GLU A 143 -5.59 16.36 -26.68
CA GLU A 143 -4.62 17.06 -25.84
C GLU A 143 -3.44 16.17 -25.41
N LEU A 144 -3.53 14.86 -25.67
CA LEU A 144 -2.48 13.87 -25.40
C LEU A 144 -1.42 13.92 -26.51
N GLY A 145 -0.42 14.80 -26.34
CA GLY A 145 0.68 15.01 -27.29
C GLY A 145 1.67 13.86 -27.45
#